data_AF-A0A816DXN9-F1
#
_entry.id   AF-A0A816DXN9-F1
#
_cell.length_a   1.000
_cell.length_b   1.000
_cell.length_c   1.000
_cell.angle_alpha   90.00
_cell.angle_beta   90.00
_cell.angle_gamma   90.00
#
_symmetry.space_group_name_H-M   'P 1'
#
loop_
_entity.id
_entity.type
_entity.pdbx_description
1 polymer ?
#
loop_
_entity_poly.entity_id
_entity_poly.type
_entity_poly.pdbx_seq_one_letter_code
_entity_poly.pdbx_strand_id
1 'polypeptide(L)'
;MGSAFTALRAMFYLLLPSETYYERLEDVPDYVVQAIQLFIVLQILELAIAWYRGKIKPRFNDTFSSMTAGIVSRIPRLFVKSIELSSYIWVYNNVHIFPRLPWNSPITYWVTFLGMDFGYYWFHRAAH
;
A
#
# COMPACT_ATOMS: atom_id res chain seq x y z
N MET A 1 21.99 6.54 1.38
CA MET A 1 21.51 6.64 2.78
C MET A 1 20.68 5.40 3.07
N GLY A 2 20.97 4.70 4.17
CA GLY A 2 20.57 3.29 4.36
C GLY A 2 19.05 3.05 4.27
N SER A 3 18.67 1.94 3.65
CA SER A 3 17.27 1.50 3.46
C SER A 3 16.43 1.56 4.74
N ALA A 4 17.03 1.28 5.89
CA ALA A 4 16.37 1.34 7.20
C ALA A 4 15.91 2.74 7.59
N PHE A 5 16.67 3.79 7.26
CA PHE A 5 16.30 5.17 7.58
C PHE A 5 15.11 5.64 6.74
N THR A 6 15.10 5.29 5.45
CA THR A 6 13.95 5.56 4.56
C THR A 6 12.71 4.80 5.02
N ALA A 7 12.84 3.52 5.38
CA ALA A 7 11.72 2.73 5.88
C ALA A 7 11.15 3.30 7.20
N LEU A 8 12.01 3.78 8.10
CA LEU A 8 11.57 4.46 9.32
C LEU A 8 10.81 5.76 9.01
N ARG A 9 11.32 6.60 8.11
CA ARG A 9 10.63 7.82 7.65
C ARG A 9 9.28 7.50 7.02
N ALA A 10 9.19 6.41 6.26
CA ALA A 10 7.96 5.94 5.64
C ALA A 10 6.86 5.66 6.67
N MET A 11 7.19 5.09 7.83
CA MET A 11 6.22 4.82 8.90
C MET A 11 5.54 6.09 9.42
N PHE A 12 6.26 7.21 9.39
CA PHE A 12 5.78 8.50 9.91
C PHE A 12 5.34 9.47 8.80
N TYR A 13 5.14 8.97 7.57
CA TYR A 13 4.76 9.80 6.42
C TYR A 13 5.75 10.96 6.15
N LEU A 14 7.03 10.78 6.49
CA LEU A 14 8.09 11.79 6.33
C LEU A 14 8.84 11.65 5.00
N LEU A 15 8.24 11.02 4.00
CA LEU A 15 8.80 10.87 2.65
C LEU A 15 8.27 11.98 1.75
N LEU A 16 9.17 12.52 0.93
CA LEU A 16 8.82 13.47 -0.11
C LEU A 16 8.15 12.72 -1.27
N PRO A 17 7.20 13.34 -2.00
CA PRO A 17 6.59 12.70 -3.18
C PRO A 17 7.62 12.25 -4.22
N SER A 18 8.72 13.01 -4.36
CA SER A 18 9.84 12.67 -5.26
C SER A 18 10.60 11.41 -4.86
N GLU A 19 10.52 10.97 -3.60
CA GLU A 19 11.16 9.75 -3.11
C GLU A 19 10.31 8.51 -3.34
N THR A 20 9.03 8.65 -3.65
CA THR A 20 8.06 7.54 -3.77
C THR A 20 7.42 7.45 -5.16
N TYR A 21 7.92 8.23 -6.12
CA TYR A 21 7.38 8.30 -7.48
C TYR A 21 8.30 7.55 -8.46
N TYR A 22 7.81 6.48 -9.08
CA TYR A 22 8.60 5.56 -9.92
C TYR A 22 7.92 5.31 -11.26
N GLU A 23 8.64 5.53 -12.36
CA GLU A 23 8.14 5.30 -13.72
C GLU A 23 7.96 3.82 -14.06
N ARG A 24 8.90 2.99 -13.59
CA ARG A 24 8.94 1.57 -13.91
C ARG A 24 8.66 0.75 -12.67
N LEU A 25 7.99 -0.37 -12.87
CA LEU A 25 7.65 -1.30 -11.79
C LEU A 25 8.89 -1.89 -11.10
N GLU A 26 9.96 -2.10 -11.84
CA GLU A 26 11.24 -2.63 -11.34
C GLU A 26 11.95 -1.71 -10.34
N ASP A 27 11.67 -0.40 -10.41
CA ASP A 27 12.23 0.59 -9.48
C ASP A 27 11.40 0.67 -8.17
N VAL A 28 10.19 0.09 -8.15
CA VAL A 28 9.31 0.13 -6.98
C VAL A 28 9.84 -0.82 -5.91
N PRO A 29 10.17 -0.31 -4.71
CA PRO A 29 10.65 -1.16 -3.63
C PRO A 29 9.55 -2.10 -3.11
N ASP A 30 9.94 -3.28 -2.63
CA ASP A 30 9.02 -4.17 -1.92
C ASP A 30 8.75 -3.61 -0.51
N TYR A 31 7.71 -2.77 -0.43
CA TYR A 31 7.28 -2.15 0.82
C TYR A 31 6.82 -3.16 1.87
N VAL A 32 6.32 -4.33 1.45
CA VAL A 32 5.87 -5.37 2.39
C VAL A 32 7.08 -5.93 3.12
N VAL A 33 8.15 -6.26 2.38
CA VAL A 33 9.39 -6.75 2.98
C VAL A 33 10.02 -5.69 3.89
N GLN A 34 10.04 -4.42 3.46
CA GLN A 34 10.56 -3.32 4.30
C GLN A 34 9.76 -3.13 5.59
N ALA A 35 8.43 -3.18 5.51
CA ALA A 35 7.55 -3.03 6.66
C ALA A 35 7.65 -4.21 7.63
N ILE A 36 7.75 -5.46 7.13
CA ILE A 36 7.89 -6.66 7.97
C ILE A 36 9.14 -6.57 8.86
N GLN A 37 10.26 -6.08 8.31
CA GLN A 37 11.50 -5.93 9.08
C GLN A 37 11.33 -4.99 10.28
N LEU A 38 10.73 -3.81 10.07
CA LEU A 38 10.47 -2.86 11.15
C LEU A 38 9.41 -3.37 12.13
N PHE A 39 8.38 -4.04 11.63
CA PHE A 39 7.33 -4.63 12.45
C PHE A 39 7.88 -5.66 13.45
N ILE A 40 8.79 -6.55 13.01
CA ILE A 40 9.42 -7.55 13.89
C ILE A 40 10.23 -6.86 14.99
N VAL A 41 11.02 -5.84 14.63
CA VAL A 41 11.83 -5.08 15.61
C VAL A 41 10.92 -4.42 16.66
N LEU A 42 9.83 -3.80 16.23
CA LEU A 42 8.87 -3.16 17.12
C LEU A 42 8.15 -4.16 18.02
N GLN A 43 7.79 -5.36 17.53
CA GLN A 43 7.20 -6.40 18.39
C GLN A 43 8.16 -6.92 19.45
N ILE A 44 9.44 -7.09 19.12
CA ILE A 44 10.45 -7.49 20.11
C ILE A 44 10.61 -6.39 21.17
N LEU A 45 10.64 -5.13 20.73
CA LEU A 45 10.73 -3.98 21.63
C LEU A 45 9.52 -3.87 22.57
N GLU A 46 8.31 -4.04 22.04
CA GLU A 46 7.07 -4.07 22.83
C GLU A 46 7.14 -5.16 23.91
N LEU A 47 7.53 -6.38 23.53
CA LEU A 47 7.66 -7.50 24.45
C LEU A 47 8.69 -7.22 25.54
N ALA A 48 9.85 -6.65 25.19
CA ALA A 48 10.90 -6.29 26.15
C ALA A 48 10.42 -5.22 27.16
N ILE A 49 9.75 -4.16 26.68
CA ILE A 49 9.20 -3.10 27.54
C ILE A 49 8.14 -3.66 28.48
N ALA A 50 7.26 -4.52 27.96
CA ALA A 50 6.16 -5.06 28.75
C ALA A 50 6.64 -6.11 29.76
N TRP A 51 7.73 -6.84 29.47
CA TRP A 51 8.45 -7.66 30.44
C TRP A 51 9.10 -6.81 31.53
N TYR A 52 9.81 -5.74 31.17
CA TYR A 52 10.43 -4.81 32.13
C TYR A 52 9.41 -4.15 33.07
N ARG A 53 8.21 -3.82 32.55
CA ARG A 53 7.11 -3.24 33.34
C ARG A 53 6.36 -4.26 34.21
N GLY A 54 6.78 -5.53 34.22
CA GLY A 54 6.13 -6.60 34.99
C GLY A 54 4.71 -6.92 34.51
N LYS A 55 4.34 -6.51 33.29
CA LYS A 55 2.96 -6.59 32.78
C LYS A 55 2.63 -7.88 32.02
N ILE A 56 3.50 -8.89 31.93
CA ILE A 56 3.29 -10.02 31.01
C ILE A 56 3.45 -11.43 31.61
N LYS A 57 2.38 -12.23 31.44
CA LYS A 57 2.44 -13.65 31.05
C LYS A 57 2.09 -13.72 29.55
N PRO A 58 3.01 -14.11 28.64
CA PRO A 58 2.72 -14.10 27.21
C PRO A 58 1.65 -15.15 26.90
N ARG A 59 0.49 -14.73 26.40
CA ARG A 59 -0.54 -15.65 25.93
C ARG A 59 -0.27 -15.96 24.47
N PHE A 60 0.48 -17.04 24.24
CA PHE A 60 0.81 -17.50 22.89
C PHE A 60 -0.45 -17.74 22.03
N ASN A 61 -1.54 -18.19 22.64
CA ASN A 61 -2.81 -18.37 21.94
C ASN A 61 -3.34 -17.05 21.35
N ASP A 62 -3.35 -15.97 22.13
CA ASP A 62 -3.85 -14.67 21.67
C ASP A 62 -2.97 -14.11 20.54
N THR A 63 -1.66 -14.34 20.61
CA THR A 63 -0.72 -13.94 19.55
C THR A 63 -1.00 -14.70 18.25
N PHE A 64 -1.13 -16.03 18.33
CA PHE A 64 -1.37 -16.87 17.16
C PHE A 64 -2.74 -16.61 16.52
N SER A 65 -3.79 -16.48 17.34
CA SER A 65 -5.13 -16.14 16.87
C SER A 65 -5.15 -14.76 16.18
N SER A 66 -4.47 -13.77 16.74
CA SER A 66 -4.39 -12.42 16.14
C SER A 66 -3.63 -12.42 14.81
N MET A 67 -2.50 -13.15 14.72
CA MET A 67 -1.75 -13.29 13.47
C MET A 67 -2.58 -13.99 12.39
N THR A 68 -3.26 -15.08 12.74
CA THR A 68 -4.11 -15.84 11.82
C THR A 68 -5.28 -14.98 11.32
N ALA A 69 -5.96 -14.26 12.23
CA ALA A 69 -7.01 -13.33 11.86
C ALA A 69 -6.50 -12.24 10.91
N GLY A 70 -5.31 -11.69 11.16
CA GLY A 70 -4.66 -10.72 10.30
C GLY A 70 -4.42 -11.25 8.88
N ILE A 71 -3.89 -12.47 8.74
CA ILE A 71 -3.66 -13.11 7.43
C ILE A 71 -4.98 -13.35 6.71
N VAL A 72 -5.95 -13.96 7.38
CA VAL A 72 -7.26 -14.29 6.80
C VAL A 72 -7.99 -13.03 6.35
N SER A 73 -7.91 -11.93 7.11
CA SER A 73 -8.53 -10.65 6.75
C SER A 73 -8.03 -10.05 5.42
N ARG A 74 -6.84 -10.47 4.93
CA ARG A 74 -6.29 -9.98 3.66
C ARG A 74 -6.84 -10.73 2.45
N ILE A 75 -7.32 -11.97 2.60
CA ILE A 75 -7.75 -12.83 1.49
C ILE A 75 -8.84 -12.16 0.63
N PRO A 76 -9.94 -11.62 1.20
CA PRO A 76 -10.99 -10.99 0.39
C PRO A 76 -10.48 -9.77 -0.39
N ARG A 77 -9.61 -8.98 0.25
CA ARG A 77 -9.01 -7.79 -0.37
C ARG A 77 -8.12 -8.17 -1.56
N LEU A 78 -7.32 -9.22 -1.42
CA LEU A 78 -6.49 -9.73 -2.51
C LEU A 78 -7.36 -10.18 -3.68
N PHE A 79 -8.43 -10.94 -3.41
CA PHE A 79 -9.32 -11.41 -4.46
C PHE A 79 -9.97 -10.25 -5.25
N VAL A 80 -10.56 -9.28 -4.55
CA VAL A 80 -11.19 -8.11 -5.19
C VAL A 80 -10.16 -7.29 -5.95
N LYS A 81 -8.98 -7.03 -5.37
CA LYS A 81 -7.92 -6.27 -6.05
C LYS A 81 -7.36 -7.00 -7.27
N SER A 82 -7.27 -8.34 -7.23
CA SER A 82 -6.86 -9.14 -8.39
C SER A 82 -7.84 -8.99 -9.54
N ILE A 83 -9.15 -9.03 -9.27
CA ILE A 83 -10.18 -8.81 -10.29
C ILE A 83 -10.06 -7.39 -10.84
N GLU A 84 -10.05 -6.39 -9.97
CA GLU A 84 -9.93 -4.96 -10.33
C GLU A 84 -8.72 -4.71 -11.24
N LEU A 85 -7.53 -5.19 -10.83
CA LEU A 85 -6.30 -5.00 -11.58
C LEU A 85 -6.30 -5.77 -12.91
N SER A 86 -6.78 -7.02 -12.92
CA SER A 86 -6.85 -7.83 -14.14
C SER A 86 -7.80 -7.22 -15.17
N SER A 87 -8.97 -6.76 -14.71
CA SER A 87 -9.93 -6.03 -15.54
C SER A 87 -9.34 -4.73 -16.08
N TYR A 88 -8.64 -3.96 -15.24
CA TYR A 88 -7.96 -2.74 -15.67
C TYR A 88 -6.91 -3.03 -16.76
N ILE A 89 -6.05 -4.03 -16.57
CA ILE A 89 -5.02 -4.42 -17.55
C ILE A 89 -5.68 -4.85 -18.86
N TRP A 90 -6.77 -5.62 -18.80
CA TRP A 90 -7.50 -6.05 -19.99
C TRP A 90 -8.07 -4.86 -20.76
N VAL A 91 -8.74 -3.92 -20.08
CA VAL A 91 -9.27 -2.70 -20.72
C VAL A 91 -8.13 -1.87 -21.32
N TYR A 92 -7.05 -1.66 -20.58
CA TYR A 92 -5.91 -0.88 -21.03
C TYR A 92 -5.26 -1.46 -22.30
N ASN A 93 -5.18 -2.79 -22.41
CA ASN A 93 -4.56 -3.46 -23.55
C ASN A 93 -5.47 -3.53 -24.79
N ASN A 94 -6.81 -3.52 -24.62
CA ASN A 94 -7.76 -3.74 -25.72
C ASN A 94 -8.55 -2.48 -26.14
N VAL A 95 -8.67 -1.47 -25.26
CA VAL A 95 -9.61 -0.35 -25.40
C VAL A 95 -8.89 1.01 -25.33
N HIS A 96 -7.55 1.05 -25.42
CA HIS A 96 -6.87 2.36 -25.44
C HIS A 96 -7.18 3.11 -26.75
N ILE A 97 -7.65 4.36 -26.60
CA ILE A 97 -7.92 5.28 -27.71
C ILE A 97 -6.68 6.12 -28.00
N PHE A 98 -5.89 6.41 -26.96
CA PHE A 98 -4.67 7.19 -27.06
C PHE A 98 -3.43 6.30 -26.94
N PRO A 99 -2.34 6.62 -27.68
CA PRO A 99 -1.05 6.02 -27.43
C PRO A 99 -0.58 6.31 -26.00
N ARG A 100 0.38 5.52 -25.50
CA ARG A 100 0.94 5.66 -24.14
C ARG A 100 1.21 7.13 -23.80
N LEU A 101 0.53 7.63 -22.77
CA LEU A 101 0.70 8.99 -22.27
C LEU A 101 2.10 9.13 -21.65
N PRO A 102 2.81 10.25 -21.87
CA PRO A 102 4.14 10.44 -21.28
C PRO A 102 4.04 10.52 -19.76
N TRP A 103 4.93 9.79 -19.08
CA TRP A 103 5.05 9.77 -17.63
C TRP A 103 5.36 11.15 -17.04
N ASN A 104 6.25 11.90 -17.69
CA ASN A 104 6.73 13.21 -17.23
C ASN A 104 5.92 14.41 -17.75
N SER A 105 4.70 14.20 -18.26
CA SER A 105 3.86 15.27 -18.80
C SER A 105 2.84 15.77 -17.75
N PRO A 106 2.91 17.04 -17.29
CA PRO A 106 1.92 17.61 -16.37
C PRO A 106 0.48 17.54 -16.89
N ILE A 107 0.29 17.62 -18.21
CA ILE A 107 -1.02 17.54 -18.85
C ILE A 107 -1.66 16.17 -18.61
N THR A 108 -0.88 15.09 -18.65
CA THR A 108 -1.35 13.73 -18.35
C THR A 108 -2.04 13.71 -16.98
N TYR A 109 -1.38 14.25 -15.94
CA TYR A 109 -1.93 14.28 -14.58
C TYR A 109 -3.16 15.18 -14.46
N TRP A 110 -3.14 16.37 -15.07
CA TRP A 110 -4.29 17.28 -15.01
C TRP A 110 -5.54 16.69 -15.66
N VAL A 111 -5.37 16.06 -16.82
CA VAL A 111 -6.49 15.39 -17.52
C VAL A 111 -6.98 14.19 -16.71
N THR A 112 -6.08 13.36 -16.17
CA THR A 112 -6.47 12.23 -15.31
C THR A 112 -7.18 12.71 -14.04
N PHE A 113 -6.69 13.76 -13.40
CA PHE A 113 -7.28 14.35 -12.20
C PHE A 113 -8.72 14.81 -12.47
N LEU A 114 -8.93 15.63 -13.50
CA LEU A 114 -10.26 16.14 -13.85
C LEU A 114 -11.21 15.01 -14.31
N GLY A 115 -10.72 14.07 -15.11
CA GLY A 115 -11.52 12.95 -15.61
C GLY A 115 -11.97 12.01 -14.49
N MET A 116 -11.08 11.70 -13.55
CA MET A 116 -11.41 10.88 -12.37
C MET A 116 -12.39 11.59 -11.44
N ASP A 117 -12.18 12.87 -11.15
CA ASP A 117 -13.06 13.66 -10.29
C ASP A 117 -14.48 13.76 -10.88
N PHE A 118 -14.57 14.08 -12.18
CA PHE A 118 -15.84 14.12 -12.90
C PHE A 118 -16.56 12.77 -12.92
N GLY A 119 -15.85 11.69 -13.26
CA GLY A 119 -16.40 10.35 -13.31
C GLY A 119 -16.88 9.87 -11.94
N TYR A 120 -16.09 10.14 -10.89
CA TYR A 120 -16.46 9.82 -9.52
C TYR A 120 -17.70 10.60 -9.06
N TYR A 121 -17.76 11.91 -9.34
CA TYR A 121 -18.94 12.73 -9.02
C TYR A 121 -20.21 12.20 -9.68
N TRP A 122 -20.15 11.87 -10.97
CA TRP A 122 -21.31 11.31 -11.69
C TRP A 122 -21.74 9.96 -11.14
N PHE A 123 -20.79 9.06 -10.88
CA PHE A 123 -21.09 7.77 -10.26
C PHE A 123 -21.73 7.96 -8.88
N HIS A 124 -21.14 8.82 -8.04
CA HIS A 124 -21.67 9.12 -6.71
C HIS A 124 -23.11 9.63 -6.78
N ARG A 125 -23.41 10.54 -7.73
CA ARG A 125 -24.77 11.07 -7.93
C ARG A 125 -25.76 10.04 -8.47
N ALA A 126 -25.32 9.13 -9.34
CA ALA A 126 -26.18 8.07 -9.88
C ALA A 126 -26.43 6.95 -8.86
N ALA A 127 -25.55 6.81 -7.85
CA ALA A 127 -25.66 5.81 -6.80
C ALA A 127 -26.52 6.25 -5.60
N HIS A 128 -26.87 7.53 -5.50
CA HIS A 128 -27.91 8.07 -4.60
C HIS A 128 -29.28 7.96 -5.25
#